data_AF-S8DKG8-F1
#
_entry.id   AF-S8DKG8-F1
#
_cell.length_a   1.000
_cell.length_b   1.000
_cell.length_c   1.000
_cell.angle_alpha   90.00
_cell.angle_beta   90.00
_cell.angle_gamma   90.00
#
_symmetry.space_group_name_H-M   'P 1'
#
loop_
_entity.id
_entity.type
_entity.pdbx_description
1 polymer ?
#
loop_
_entity_poly.entity_id
_entity_poly.type
_entity_poly.pdbx_seq_one_letter_code
_entity_poly.pdbx_strand_id
1 'polypeptide(L)'
;MVIVGPSHFVWASCPDTAYFVKPALYHGKGGKWQDSKLKSIKRLQKQGAMGVEIVPHFSGAYYYVGTYTVGEAEPMSAEQFEQLPEKAQRGIVESSGKPVEFESLRVLYLSGKLLAIRFPVRRIGFNPQLHRYLRLNA
;
A
#
# COMPACT_ATOMS: atom_id res chain seq x y z
N MET A 1 -10.52 -1.99 11.53
CA MET A 1 -9.19 -1.42 11.80
C MET A 1 -8.14 -2.13 10.96
N VAL A 2 -7.23 -1.37 10.36
CA VAL A 2 -6.09 -1.87 9.58
C VAL A 2 -4.83 -1.26 10.15
N ILE A 3 -3.92 -2.13 10.58
CA ILE A 3 -2.55 -1.73 10.91
C ILE A 3 -1.78 -1.70 9.60
N VAL A 4 -1.26 -0.53 9.23
CA VAL A 4 -0.52 -0.36 7.97
C VAL A 4 0.98 -0.29 8.24
N GLY A 5 1.73 -1.11 7.49
CA GLY A 5 3.17 -1.04 7.41
C GLY A 5 3.62 -0.12 6.27
N PRO A 6 4.73 0.61 6.43
CA PRO A 6 5.18 1.63 5.48
C PRO A 6 5.65 1.09 4.11
N SER A 7 5.83 -0.23 3.95
CA SER A 7 6.31 -0.83 2.69
C SER A 7 5.26 -0.88 1.57
N HIS A 8 3.97 -0.72 1.89
CA HIS A 8 2.88 -0.80 0.90
C HIS A 8 1.87 0.33 1.01
N PHE A 9 2.11 1.31 1.88
CA PHE A 9 1.24 2.44 2.14
C PHE A 9 2.09 3.69 2.16
N VAL A 10 1.75 4.66 1.32
CA VAL A 10 2.53 5.87 1.12
C VAL A 10 1.64 7.08 1.33
N TRP A 11 2.11 8.04 2.12
CA TRP A 11 1.44 9.32 2.30
C TRP A 11 1.69 10.20 1.08
N ALA A 12 0.62 10.73 0.49
CA ALA A 12 0.70 11.81 -0.49
C ALA A 12 0.65 13.16 0.21
N SER A 13 -0.27 13.31 1.17
CA SER A 13 -0.34 14.42 2.11
C SER A 13 -0.88 13.90 3.43
N CYS A 14 -0.04 13.82 4.46
CA CYS A 14 -0.45 13.30 5.76
C CYS A 14 -1.19 14.38 6.57
N PRO A 15 -2.38 14.09 7.16
CA PRO A 15 -3.08 12.81 7.19
C PRO A 15 -4.18 12.68 6.13
N ASP A 16 -4.36 13.63 5.22
CA ASP A 16 -5.58 13.72 4.40
C ASP A 16 -5.63 12.70 3.26
N THR A 17 -4.48 12.42 2.63
CA THR A 17 -4.40 11.55 1.45
C THR A 17 -3.18 10.64 1.46
N ALA A 18 -3.40 9.42 1.01
CA ALA A 18 -2.38 8.39 0.88
C ALA A 18 -2.73 7.48 -0.29
N TYR A 19 -1.95 6.43 -0.49
CA TYR A 19 -2.31 5.35 -1.38
C TYR A 19 -1.64 4.05 -0.95
N PHE A 20 -2.32 2.93 -1.22
CA PHE A 20 -1.66 1.63 -1.21
C PHE A 20 -0.97 1.41 -2.55
N VAL A 21 0.20 0.77 -2.56
CA VAL A 21 0.86 0.35 -3.81
C VAL A 21 1.06 -1.16 -3.83
N LYS A 22 0.77 -1.77 -4.98
CA LYS A 22 0.92 -3.21 -5.23
C LYS A 22 1.50 -3.44 -6.63
N PRO A 23 2.25 -4.54 -6.83
CA PRO A 23 2.65 -4.93 -8.17
C PRO A 23 1.42 -5.37 -8.98
N ALA A 24 1.36 -5.08 -10.29
CA ALA A 24 0.29 -5.60 -11.15
C ALA A 24 0.43 -7.11 -11.33
N LEU A 25 1.67 -7.57 -11.52
CA LEU A 25 2.03 -8.96 -11.77
C LEU A 25 3.05 -9.45 -10.73
N TYR A 26 3.04 -10.74 -10.45
CA TYR A 26 4.07 -11.40 -9.66
C TYR A 26 4.49 -12.73 -10.30
N HIS A 27 5.72 -13.16 -10.04
CA HIS A 27 6.20 -14.49 -10.37
C HIS A 27 5.56 -15.53 -9.45
N GLY A 28 4.66 -16.33 -10.01
CA GLY A 28 4.07 -17.48 -9.33
C GLY A 28 4.96 -18.72 -9.34
N LYS A 29 4.43 -19.84 -8.84
CA LYS A 29 5.11 -21.14 -8.87
C LYS A 29 5.50 -21.49 -10.32
N GLY A 30 6.77 -21.81 -10.54
CA GLY A 30 7.31 -22.14 -11.87
C GLY A 30 7.74 -20.94 -12.72
N GLY A 31 7.87 -19.73 -12.15
CA GLY A 31 8.41 -18.56 -12.86
C GLY A 31 7.43 -17.92 -13.86
N LYS A 32 6.15 -18.30 -13.82
CA LYS A 32 5.12 -17.70 -14.67
C LYS A 32 4.58 -16.43 -14.03
N TRP A 33 4.42 -15.38 -14.84
CA TRP A 33 3.70 -14.17 -14.44
C TRP A 33 2.25 -14.48 -14.10
N GLN A 34 1.76 -13.89 -13.02
CA GLN A 34 0.39 -14.01 -12.54
C GLN A 34 -0.13 -12.65 -12.08
N ASP A 35 -1.41 -12.38 -12.32
CA ASP A 35 -2.07 -11.18 -11.81
C ASP A 35 -2.11 -11.18 -10.29
N SER A 36 -1.76 -10.03 -9.70
CA SER A 36 -1.94 -9.79 -8.28
C SER A 36 -3.41 -9.96 -7.89
N LYS A 37 -3.67 -10.89 -6.97
CA LYS A 37 -5.05 -11.21 -6.54
C LYS A 37 -5.72 -10.08 -5.74
N LEU A 38 -4.93 -9.15 -5.20
CA LEU A 38 -5.38 -7.93 -4.50
C LEU A 38 -6.47 -8.14 -3.44
N LYS A 39 -6.58 -9.35 -2.85
CA LYS A 39 -7.70 -9.73 -1.96
C LYS A 39 -7.85 -8.81 -0.75
N SER A 40 -6.73 -8.40 -0.16
CA SER A 40 -6.72 -7.49 0.98
C SER A 40 -7.30 -6.13 0.60
N ILE A 41 -6.86 -5.55 -0.51
CA ILE A 41 -7.36 -4.26 -1.01
C ILE A 41 -8.84 -4.35 -1.36
N LYS A 42 -9.26 -5.39 -2.09
CA LYS A 42 -10.69 -5.60 -2.42
C LYS A 42 -11.56 -5.71 -1.17
N ARG A 43 -11.05 -6.34 -0.10
CA ARG A 43 -11.74 -6.37 1.20
C ARG A 43 -11.83 -4.97 1.81
N LEU A 44 -10.77 -4.17 1.73
CA LEU A 44 -10.78 -2.78 2.21
C LEU A 44 -11.72 -1.88 1.40
N GLN A 45 -11.81 -2.04 0.09
CA GLN A 45 -12.75 -1.29 -0.75
C GLN A 45 -14.20 -1.66 -0.39
N LYS A 46 -14.50 -2.96 -0.22
CA LYS A 46 -15.82 -3.43 0.25
C LYS A 46 -16.18 -2.90 1.64
N GLN A 47 -15.22 -2.90 2.57
CA GLN A 47 -15.38 -2.32 3.91
C GLN A 47 -15.40 -0.79 3.87
N GLY A 48 -14.77 -0.17 2.87
CA GLY A 48 -14.61 1.26 2.70
C GLY A 48 -15.91 2.02 2.50
N ALA A 49 -16.99 1.34 2.08
CA ALA A 49 -18.35 1.89 2.15
C ALA A 49 -18.75 2.31 3.59
N MET A 50 -18.10 1.74 4.62
CA MET A 50 -18.28 2.07 6.04
C MET A 50 -17.07 2.81 6.65
N GLY A 51 -16.01 3.05 5.88
CA GLY A 51 -14.76 3.62 6.36
C GLY A 51 -13.79 2.61 7.00
N VAL A 52 -12.51 2.77 6.69
CA VAL A 52 -11.40 1.94 7.18
C VAL A 52 -10.57 2.73 8.19
N GLU A 53 -10.53 2.27 9.44
CA GLU A 53 -9.66 2.86 10.47
C GLU A 53 -8.20 2.50 10.19
N ILE A 54 -7.35 3.50 9.91
CA ILE A 54 -5.93 3.30 9.60
C ILE A 54 -5.09 3.62 10.84
N VAL A 55 -4.19 2.69 11.17
CA VAL A 55 -3.25 2.81 12.29
C VAL A 55 -1.83 2.51 11.78
N PRO A 56 -1.04 3.51 11.35
CA PRO A 56 0.34 3.27 10.97
C PRO A 56 1.19 2.86 12.17
N HIS A 57 2.09 1.91 11.93
CA HIS A 57 3.13 1.54 12.88
C HIS A 57 4.46 2.17 12.45
N PHE A 58 4.99 3.07 13.27
CA PHE A 58 6.23 3.81 13.01
C PHE A 58 7.06 3.95 14.28
N SER A 59 8.36 3.66 14.18
CA SER A 59 9.33 3.73 15.30
C SER A 59 8.87 3.05 16.59
N GLY A 60 8.26 1.86 16.47
CA GLY A 60 7.81 1.06 17.63
C GLY A 60 6.49 1.52 18.24
N ALA A 61 5.81 2.51 17.65
CA ALA A 61 4.55 3.03 18.16
C ALA A 61 3.44 2.97 17.10
N TYR A 62 2.20 2.82 17.57
CA TYR A 62 0.99 2.83 16.76
C TYR A 62 0.32 4.20 16.84
N TYR A 63 0.03 4.78 15.69
CA TYR A 63 -0.63 6.09 15.61
C TYR A 63 -1.98 5.92 14.96
N TYR A 64 -3.07 6.31 15.62
CA TYR A 64 -4.36 6.38 14.94
C TYR A 64 -4.46 7.69 14.16
N VAL A 65 -4.66 7.58 12.84
CA VAL A 65 -4.64 8.74 11.93
C VAL A 65 -6.01 9.04 11.31
N GLY A 66 -7.03 8.23 11.60
CA GLY A 66 -8.41 8.49 11.18
C GLY A 66 -9.07 7.34 10.42
N THR A 67 -10.23 7.67 9.87
CA THR A 67 -11.09 6.80 9.06
C THR A 67 -10.97 7.19 7.60
N TYR A 68 -10.79 6.21 6.70
CA TYR A 68 -10.47 6.45 5.30
C TYR A 68 -11.32 5.61 4.35
N THR A 69 -11.51 6.11 3.13
CA THR A 69 -12.00 5.32 1.98
C THR A 69 -10.84 4.87 1.11
N VAL A 70 -10.97 3.70 0.48
CA VAL A 70 -10.02 3.19 -0.52
C VAL A 70 -10.67 3.23 -1.89
N GLY A 71 -10.08 3.97 -2.82
CA GLY A 71 -10.54 4.13 -4.19
C GLY A 71 -10.14 2.96 -5.11
N GLU A 72 -10.39 3.13 -6.40
CA GLU A 72 -10.11 2.13 -7.43
C GLU A 72 -8.62 2.00 -7.78
N ALA A 73 -8.30 0.92 -8.49
CA ALA A 73 -6.97 0.68 -9.01
C ALA A 73 -6.58 1.72 -10.07
N GLU A 74 -5.41 2.33 -9.92
CA GLU A 74 -4.81 3.21 -10.91
C GLU A 74 -3.41 2.69 -11.28
N PRO A 75 -3.13 2.43 -12.56
CA PRO A 75 -1.78 2.07 -12.99
C PRO A 75 -0.82 3.25 -12.78
N MET A 76 0.41 2.93 -12.39
CA MET A 76 1.48 3.91 -12.22
C MET A 76 2.41 3.90 -13.43
N SER A 77 2.85 5.08 -13.87
CA SER A 77 3.97 5.19 -14.83
C SER A 77 5.30 4.79 -14.19
N ALA A 78 6.31 4.57 -15.03
CA ALA A 78 7.68 4.32 -14.57
C ALA A 78 8.22 5.50 -13.73
N GLU A 79 7.95 6.75 -14.15
CA GLU A 79 8.36 7.94 -13.41
C GLU A 79 7.67 8.02 -12.04
N GLN A 80 6.37 7.72 -12.00
CA GLN A 80 5.62 7.69 -10.74
C GLN A 80 6.14 6.59 -9.80
N PHE A 81 6.56 5.44 -10.34
CA PHE A 81 7.20 4.39 -9.55
C PHE A 81 8.56 4.85 -9.02
N GLU A 82 9.39 5.49 -9.86
CA GLU A 82 10.71 6.00 -9.49
C GLU A 82 10.65 7.06 -8.37
N GLN A 83 9.58 7.87 -8.35
CA GLN A 83 9.33 8.87 -7.32
C GLN A 83 8.84 8.30 -5.97
N LEU A 84 8.51 7.01 -5.90
CA LEU A 84 8.11 6.39 -4.64
C LEU A 84 9.26 6.40 -3.63
N PRO A 85 8.96 6.46 -2.31
CA PRO A 85 9.97 6.20 -1.30
C PRO A 85 10.67 4.86 -1.53
N GLU A 86 11.98 4.81 -1.30
CA GLU A 86 12.80 3.62 -1.58
C GLU A 86 12.25 2.34 -0.95
N LYS A 87 11.74 2.44 0.29
CA LYS A 87 11.11 1.32 1.01
C LYS A 87 9.86 0.79 0.32
N ALA A 88 9.07 1.66 -0.31
CA ALA A 88 7.90 1.26 -1.08
C ALA A 88 8.30 0.63 -2.42
N GLN A 89 9.28 1.22 -3.12
CA GLN A 89 9.84 0.61 -4.34
C GLN A 89 10.33 -0.82 -4.08
N ARG A 90 11.13 -0.98 -3.01
CA ARG A 90 11.67 -2.28 -2.58
C ARG A 90 10.56 -3.26 -2.23
N GLY A 91 9.56 -2.84 -1.45
CA GLY A 91 8.42 -3.68 -1.09
C GLY A 91 7.63 -4.18 -2.32
N ILE A 92 7.50 -3.36 -3.37
CA ILE A 92 6.85 -3.77 -4.63
C ILE A 92 7.69 -4.81 -5.36
N VAL A 93 8.99 -4.58 -5.50
CA VAL A 93 9.93 -5.52 -6.13
C VAL A 93 9.96 -6.86 -5.38
N GLU A 94 10.07 -6.82 -4.06
CA GLU A 94 10.05 -8.01 -3.18
C GLU A 94 8.74 -8.79 -3.29
N SER A 95 7.62 -8.08 -3.47
CA SER A 95 6.31 -8.71 -3.67
C SER A 95 6.11 -9.27 -5.09
N SER A 96 6.99 -8.93 -6.04
CA SER A 96 6.88 -9.34 -7.44
C SER A 96 7.62 -10.63 -7.77
N GLY A 97 8.61 -11.05 -6.96
CA GLY A 97 9.42 -12.23 -7.29
C GLY A 97 10.39 -12.66 -6.20
N LYS A 98 11.47 -13.33 -6.58
CA LYS A 98 12.48 -13.88 -5.64
C LYS A 98 13.68 -12.96 -5.46
N PRO A 99 14.44 -13.08 -4.35
CA PRO A 99 15.61 -12.22 -4.10
C PRO A 99 16.63 -12.14 -5.23
N VAL A 100 16.90 -13.25 -5.91
CA VAL A 100 17.84 -13.32 -7.04
C VAL A 100 17.37 -12.52 -8.26
N GLU A 101 16.09 -12.13 -8.32
CA GLU A 101 15.46 -11.41 -9.43
C GLU A 101 15.27 -9.92 -9.12
N PHE A 102 15.48 -9.47 -7.87
CA PHE A 102 15.08 -8.12 -7.43
C PHE A 102 15.66 -7.00 -8.27
N GLU A 103 16.94 -7.09 -8.63
CA GLU A 103 17.58 -6.05 -9.46
C GLU A 103 16.96 -6.00 -10.85
N SER A 104 16.81 -7.15 -11.50
CA SER A 104 16.16 -7.26 -12.81
C SER A 104 14.71 -6.77 -12.77
N LEU A 105 13.96 -7.09 -11.72
CA LEU A 105 12.59 -6.63 -11.51
C LEU A 105 12.53 -5.11 -11.34
N ARG A 106 13.46 -4.52 -10.57
CA ARG A 106 13.57 -3.07 -10.40
C ARG A 106 13.78 -2.37 -11.74
N VAL A 107 14.68 -2.89 -12.59
CA VAL A 107 14.90 -2.37 -13.95
C VAL A 107 13.64 -2.45 -14.81
N LEU A 108 12.85 -3.52 -14.69
CA LEU A 108 11.59 -3.64 -15.44
C LEU A 108 10.54 -2.61 -15.01
N TYR A 109 10.44 -2.28 -13.72
CA TYR A 109 9.57 -1.20 -13.25
C TYR A 109 10.04 0.17 -13.72
N LEU A 110 11.34 0.46 -13.58
CA LEU A 110 11.93 1.75 -13.99
C LEU A 110 11.88 1.96 -15.51
N SER A 111 11.80 0.89 -16.30
CA SER A 111 11.61 0.97 -17.76
C SER A 111 10.14 0.92 -18.20
N GLY A 112 9.18 0.80 -17.27
CA GLY A 112 7.74 0.72 -17.57
C GLY A 112 7.29 -0.62 -18.17
N LYS A 113 8.17 -1.63 -18.22
CA LYS A 113 7.84 -2.99 -18.67
C LYS A 113 7.02 -3.77 -17.64
N LEU A 114 7.13 -3.39 -16.36
CA LEU A 114 6.22 -3.82 -15.30
C LEU A 114 5.50 -2.59 -14.72
N LEU A 115 4.24 -2.79 -14.37
CA LEU A 115 3.40 -1.75 -13.80
C LEU A 115 3.17 -1.99 -12.32
N ALA A 116 3.33 -0.93 -11.53
CA ALA A 116 2.76 -0.87 -10.20
C ALA A 116 1.33 -0.32 -10.30
N ILE A 117 0.49 -0.71 -9.35
CA ILE A 117 -0.88 -0.23 -9.23
C ILE A 117 -0.99 0.47 -7.89
N ARG A 118 -1.49 1.70 -7.90
CA ARG A 118 -1.86 2.43 -6.69
C ARG A 118 -3.37 2.39 -6.45
N PHE A 119 -3.75 2.46 -5.19
CA PHE A 119 -5.14 2.58 -4.76
C PHE A 119 -5.24 3.82 -3.90
N PRO A 120 -5.86 4.91 -4.38
CA PRO A 120 -5.98 6.15 -3.62
C PRO A 120 -6.69 5.92 -2.29
N VAL A 121 -6.23 6.61 -1.26
CA VAL A 121 -6.79 6.55 0.09
C VAL A 121 -7.06 7.99 0.53
N ARG A 122 -8.30 8.26 0.94
CA ARG A 122 -8.74 9.60 1.35
C ARG A 122 -9.36 9.53 2.73
N ARG A 123 -8.98 10.48 3.59
CA ARG A 123 -9.55 10.59 4.93
C ARG A 123 -10.99 11.09 4.82
N ILE A 124 -11.88 10.42 5.54
CA ILE A 124 -13.31 10.78 5.63
C ILE A 124 -13.76 11.07 7.05
N GLY A 125 -12.92 10.81 8.05
CA GLY A 125 -13.28 11.05 9.43
C GLY A 125 -12.20 10.73 10.44
N PHE A 126 -12.62 10.75 11.69
CA PHE A 126 -11.80 10.42 12.84
C PHE A 126 -12.69 9.85 13.95
N ASN A 127 -12.29 8.73 14.51
CA ASN A 127 -12.98 8.04 15.58
C ASN A 127 -12.33 8.37 16.93
N PRO A 128 -12.89 9.30 17.72
CA PRO A 128 -12.29 9.73 18.98
C PRO A 128 -12.30 8.64 20.05
N GLN A 129 -13.24 7.68 19.98
CA GLN A 129 -13.33 6.57 20.92
C GLN A 129 -12.18 5.60 20.71
N LEU A 130 -11.92 5.20 19.46
CA LEU A 130 -10.79 4.36 19.10
C LEU A 130 -9.45 5.03 19.45
N HIS A 131 -9.32 6.33 19.15
CA HIS A 131 -8.13 7.10 19.52
C HIS A 131 -7.82 7.05 21.02
N ARG A 132 -8.85 7.28 21.85
CA ARG A 132 -8.72 7.22 23.30
C ARG A 132 -8.36 5.82 23.77
N TYR A 133 -9.03 4.80 23.24
CA TYR A 133 -8.76 3.41 23.58
C TYR A 133 -7.29 3.03 23.29
N LEU A 134 -6.78 3.37 22.11
CA LEU A 134 -5.40 3.08 21.73
C LEU A 134 -4.41 3.81 22.64
N ARG A 135 -4.66 5.05 23.04
CA ARG A 135 -3.76 5.77 23.96
C ARG A 135 -3.70 5.21 25.38
N LEU A 136 -4.77 4.56 25.83
CA LEU A 136 -4.85 3.99 27.18
C LEU A 136 -4.28 2.57 27.26
N ASN A 137 -4.08 1.90 26.12
CA ASN A 137 -3.70 0.49 26.03
C ASN A 137 -2.48 0.24 25.11
N ALA A 138 -1.74 1.30 24.75
CA ALA A 138 -0.51 1.22 23.95
C ALA A 138 0.75 1.12 24.80
#